data_AF-A0A9N9BQI3-F1
#
_entry.id   AF-A0A9N9BQI3-F1
#
_cell.length_a   1.000
_cell.length_b   1.000
_cell.length_c   1.000
_cell.angle_alpha   90.00
_cell.angle_beta   90.00
_cell.angle_gamma   90.00
#
_symmetry.space_group_name_H-M   'P 1'
#
loop_
_entity.id
_entity.type
_entity.pdbx_description
1 polymer ?
#
loop_
_entity_poly.entity_id
_entity_poly.type
_entity_poly.pdbx_seq_one_letter_code
_entity_poly.pdbx_strand_id
1 'polypeptide(L)'
;MLESQPNITKVHRDERKYIIGPNGGKIGIACQEALVTFGSTEMTIEILSSEIGVSKEEYKRMIGNGLTDELKETRPELINFRLWAQKTKLYVMGNNNSNDNKPEIVQKKFEEEERYLASDVDFVGKNYSYHFIKSHLFQSNFSAPIEDRLIQGGCKVLDVACGSGTWLLDLSTNYENSHFSGLDFQAIYPQEIKPPNLDFIKADILDGLPFPDNEFDFVHQDTLTYDLQRNQWDFVLSELIRITKPGGFIEITELYFSYSDLGPILYKLLNGLRMHLKKQMVDTDVMYDLEPMLKSQPHITQVHRDEREIIMGPHGGKLGLALQEVYEIFSSTEKTIEIISSEMEVSKEEYKQMIGKKLTKEISEIGPKFYIFRLWTQKVIN
;
A
#
# COMPACT_ATOMS: atom_id res chain seq x y z
N MET A 1 30.93 9.37 1.26
CA MET A 1 29.83 9.62 2.23
C MET A 1 29.48 8.38 3.04
N LEU A 2 29.26 7.20 2.42
CA LEU A 2 29.06 5.96 3.19
C LEU A 2 30.35 5.49 3.89
N GLU A 3 31.50 5.60 3.23
CA GLU A 3 32.82 5.22 3.79
C GLU A 3 33.29 6.14 4.93
N SER A 4 32.69 7.33 5.09
CA SER A 4 33.01 8.25 6.18
C SER A 4 32.20 7.98 7.45
N GLN A 5 31.35 6.93 7.46
CA GLN A 5 30.55 6.55 8.61
C GLN A 5 31.36 5.62 9.54
N PRO A 6 31.46 5.92 10.85
CA PRO A 6 32.37 5.23 11.78
C PRO A 6 32.12 3.72 11.96
N ASN A 7 30.95 3.23 11.54
CA ASN A 7 30.53 1.82 11.69
C ASN A 7 30.50 1.06 10.36
N ILE A 8 31.04 1.65 9.29
CA ILE A 8 31.09 1.07 7.95
C ILE A 8 32.57 0.86 7.58
N THR A 9 32.99 -0.40 7.53
CA THR A 9 34.39 -0.76 7.23
C THR A 9 34.68 -0.85 5.74
N LYS A 10 33.67 -1.22 4.92
CA LYS A 10 33.83 -1.35 3.47
C LYS A 10 32.51 -1.11 2.76
N VAL A 11 32.53 -0.21 1.79
CA VAL A 11 31.42 -0.01 0.84
C VAL A 11 31.79 -0.75 -0.44
N HIS A 12 30.87 -1.58 -0.89
CA HIS A 12 30.93 -2.26 -2.17
C HIS A 12 30.10 -1.48 -3.19
N ARG A 13 30.60 -1.44 -4.43
CA ARG A 13 29.94 -0.81 -5.56
C ARG A 13 29.87 -1.82 -6.69
N ASP A 14 28.65 -2.10 -7.14
CA ASP A 14 28.38 -2.77 -8.41
C ASP A 14 27.90 -1.71 -9.40
N GLU A 15 28.43 -1.77 -10.62
CA GLU A 15 28.06 -0.90 -11.72
C GLU A 15 27.47 -1.77 -12.82
N ARG A 16 26.23 -1.49 -13.19
CA ARG A 16 25.58 -2.15 -14.32
C ARG A 16 25.15 -1.12 -15.34
N LYS A 17 25.47 -1.42 -16.59
CA LYS A 17 25.12 -0.59 -17.74
C LYS A 17 23.96 -1.22 -18.47
N TYR A 18 22.95 -0.40 -18.76
CA TYR A 18 21.78 -0.76 -19.52
C TYR A 18 21.63 0.21 -20.68
N ILE A 19 21.25 -0.29 -21.85
CA ILE A 19 20.81 0.58 -22.94
C ILE A 19 19.34 0.89 -22.66
N ILE A 20 18.94 2.16 -22.67
CA ILE A 20 17.54 2.53 -22.52
C ILE A 20 16.82 2.36 -23.87
N GLY A 21 15.57 1.89 -23.82
CA GLY A 21 14.72 1.74 -24.98
C GLY A 21 14.81 0.36 -25.66
N PRO A 22 14.30 0.21 -26.89
CA PRO A 22 14.02 -1.10 -27.48
C PRO A 22 15.26 -1.96 -27.72
N ASN A 23 16.44 -1.33 -27.80
CA ASN A 23 17.72 -2.02 -27.97
C ASN A 23 18.28 -2.60 -26.66
N GLY A 24 17.71 -2.27 -25.50
CA GLY A 24 18.18 -2.69 -24.18
C GLY A 24 17.54 -3.94 -23.61
N GLY A 25 16.79 -4.69 -24.43
CA GLY A 25 16.02 -5.85 -23.97
C GLY A 25 14.96 -5.46 -22.94
N LYS A 26 14.53 -6.41 -22.09
CA LYS A 26 13.44 -6.20 -21.14
C LYS A 26 13.67 -5.03 -20.17
N ILE A 27 14.91 -4.87 -19.69
CA ILE A 27 15.26 -3.80 -18.73
C ILE A 27 15.24 -2.43 -19.43
N GLY A 28 15.80 -2.33 -20.65
CA GLY A 28 15.77 -1.09 -21.42
C GLY A 28 14.35 -0.63 -21.76
N ILE A 29 13.46 -1.57 -22.08
CA ILE A 29 12.04 -1.31 -22.32
C ILE A 29 11.35 -0.81 -21.03
N ALA A 30 11.55 -1.50 -19.91
CA ALA A 30 10.98 -1.06 -18.63
C ALA A 30 11.47 0.35 -18.21
N CYS A 31 12.75 0.68 -18.44
CA CYS A 31 13.27 2.02 -18.20
C CYS A 31 12.62 3.07 -19.12
N GLN A 32 12.38 2.73 -20.39
CA GLN A 32 11.65 3.60 -21.30
C GLN A 32 10.21 3.83 -20.83
N GLU A 33 9.50 2.76 -20.45
CA GLU A 33 8.12 2.85 -19.95
C GLU A 33 8.05 3.75 -18.71
N ALA A 34 8.99 3.62 -17.78
CA ALA A 34 9.10 4.50 -16.62
C ALA A 34 9.31 5.98 -17.01
N LEU A 35 10.20 6.25 -17.98
CA LEU A 35 10.45 7.62 -18.47
C LEU A 35 9.21 8.21 -19.16
N VAL A 36 8.53 7.44 -19.99
CA VAL A 36 7.31 7.87 -20.67
C VAL A 36 6.19 8.12 -19.66
N THR A 37 6.03 7.23 -18.68
CA THR A 37 5.00 7.34 -17.64
C THR A 37 5.19 8.60 -16.81
N PHE A 38 6.41 8.82 -16.30
CA PHE A 38 6.74 10.01 -15.52
C PHE A 38 6.68 11.30 -16.34
N GLY A 39 7.18 11.25 -17.58
CA GLY A 39 7.19 12.37 -18.51
C GLY A 39 5.79 12.78 -18.99
N SER A 40 4.84 11.85 -19.02
CA SER A 40 3.49 12.11 -19.53
C SER A 40 2.50 12.63 -18.49
N THR A 41 2.93 12.85 -17.24
CA THR A 41 2.07 13.46 -16.22
C THR A 41 1.85 14.95 -16.52
N GLU A 42 0.67 15.48 -16.20
CA GLU A 42 0.36 16.90 -16.46
C GLU A 42 1.32 17.86 -15.72
N MET A 43 1.78 17.48 -14.52
CA MET A 43 2.80 18.23 -13.78
C MET A 43 4.12 18.27 -14.54
N THR A 44 4.63 17.12 -14.98
CA THR A 44 5.89 17.04 -15.71
C THR A 44 5.80 17.77 -17.04
N ILE A 45 4.68 17.64 -17.75
CA ILE A 45 4.41 18.38 -18.99
C ILE A 45 4.42 19.88 -18.71
N GLU A 46 3.74 20.35 -17.68
CA GLU A 46 3.66 21.78 -17.35
C GLU A 46 5.03 22.37 -16.97
N ILE A 47 5.79 21.68 -16.13
CA ILE A 47 7.11 22.14 -15.69
C ILE A 47 8.13 22.06 -16.83
N LEU A 48 8.27 20.89 -17.45
CA LEU A 48 9.36 20.65 -18.39
C LEU A 48 9.12 21.31 -19.75
N SER A 49 7.87 21.44 -20.23
CA SER A 49 7.61 22.19 -21.47
C SER A 49 8.01 23.66 -21.33
N SER A 50 7.73 24.27 -20.17
CA SER A 50 8.16 25.63 -19.84
C SER A 50 9.68 25.73 -19.73
N GLU A 51 10.32 24.80 -19.03
CA GLU A 51 11.76 24.84 -18.78
C GLU A 51 12.59 24.67 -20.06
N ILE A 52 12.15 23.80 -20.97
CA ILE A 52 12.83 23.56 -22.25
C ILE A 52 12.33 24.47 -23.38
N GLY A 53 11.38 25.36 -23.09
CA GLY A 53 10.91 26.39 -24.02
C GLY A 53 10.08 25.89 -25.21
N VAL A 54 9.29 24.82 -25.02
CA VAL A 54 8.39 24.26 -26.05
C VAL A 54 6.93 24.32 -25.61
N SER A 55 6.00 24.20 -26.56
CA SER A 55 4.57 24.09 -26.21
C SER A 55 4.26 22.75 -25.49
N LYS A 56 3.20 22.72 -24.69
CA LYS A 56 2.73 21.48 -24.03
C LYS A 56 2.41 20.38 -25.05
N GLU A 57 1.83 20.75 -26.18
CA GLU A 57 1.49 19.84 -27.29
C GLU A 57 2.75 19.30 -27.98
N GLU A 58 3.80 20.10 -28.10
CA GLU A 58 5.09 19.68 -28.64
C GLU A 58 5.83 18.76 -27.68
N TYR A 59 5.85 19.10 -26.39
CA TYR A 59 6.39 18.24 -25.35
C TYR A 59 5.68 16.87 -25.32
N LYS A 60 4.34 16.84 -25.40
CA LYS A 60 3.56 15.59 -25.47
C LYS A 60 3.96 14.72 -26.68
N ARG A 61 4.25 15.32 -27.84
CA ARG A 61 4.75 14.59 -29.02
C ARG A 61 6.18 14.07 -28.81
N MET A 62 7.03 14.86 -28.15
CA MET A 62 8.40 14.48 -27.82
C MET A 62 8.43 13.28 -26.87
N ILE A 63 7.69 13.30 -25.76
CA ILE A 63 7.73 12.23 -24.76
C ILE A 63 7.03 10.94 -25.22
N GLY A 64 6.06 11.03 -26.12
CA GLY A 64 5.36 9.87 -26.68
C GLY A 64 6.19 9.16 -27.76
N ASN A 65 5.81 9.35 -29.02
CA ASN A 65 6.44 8.65 -30.14
C ASN A 65 7.87 9.13 -30.42
N GLY A 66 8.15 10.43 -30.20
CA GLY A 66 9.47 11.02 -30.47
C GLY A 66 10.59 10.35 -29.65
N LEU A 67 10.37 10.19 -28.34
CA LEU A 67 11.34 9.59 -27.43
C LEU A 67 11.62 8.13 -27.80
N THR A 68 10.60 7.38 -28.18
CA THR A 68 10.77 5.98 -28.57
C THR A 68 11.70 5.84 -29.78
N ASP A 69 11.55 6.69 -30.78
CA ASP A 69 12.38 6.65 -31.99
C ASP A 69 13.78 7.20 -31.72
N GLU A 70 13.92 8.24 -30.91
CA GLU A 70 15.21 8.77 -30.47
C GLU A 70 16.01 7.72 -29.68
N LEU A 71 15.39 6.99 -28.75
CA LEU A 71 16.04 5.94 -27.97
C LEU A 71 16.50 4.75 -28.83
N LYS A 72 15.77 4.43 -29.91
CA LYS A 72 16.20 3.41 -30.89
C LYS A 72 17.47 3.82 -31.62
N GLU A 73 17.62 5.10 -31.94
CA GLU A 73 18.75 5.64 -32.70
C GLU A 73 19.98 5.90 -31.80
N THR A 74 19.78 6.62 -30.70
CA THR A 74 20.86 7.15 -29.86
C THR A 74 21.42 6.15 -28.85
N ARG A 75 20.65 5.10 -28.51
CA ARG A 75 21.05 4.00 -27.61
C ARG A 75 21.71 4.49 -26.31
N PRO A 76 21.06 5.39 -25.55
CA PRO A 76 21.70 5.99 -24.39
C PRO A 76 21.95 4.95 -23.30
N GLU A 77 23.12 5.03 -22.66
CA GLU A 77 23.51 4.16 -21.56
C GLU A 77 23.02 4.71 -20.22
N LEU A 78 22.20 3.94 -19.52
CA LEU A 78 21.90 4.13 -18.11
C LEU A 78 22.90 3.34 -17.26
N ILE A 79 23.63 4.05 -16.40
CA ILE A 79 24.56 3.44 -15.46
C ILE A 79 23.90 3.39 -14.10
N ASN A 80 23.58 2.17 -13.64
CA ASN A 80 23.03 1.94 -12.32
C ASN A 80 24.15 1.58 -11.35
N PHE A 81 24.24 2.32 -10.24
CA PHE A 81 25.15 2.03 -9.14
C PHE A 81 24.39 1.38 -8.00
N ARG A 82 24.73 0.14 -7.69
CA ARG A 82 24.33 -0.49 -6.45
C ARG A 82 25.46 -0.34 -5.44
N LEU A 83 25.18 0.39 -4.36
CA LEU A 83 26.07 0.50 -3.21
C LEU A 83 25.53 -0.38 -2.09
N TRP A 84 26.39 -1.18 -1.46
CA TRP A 84 26.05 -1.85 -0.21
C TRP A 84 27.24 -1.86 0.73
N ALA A 85 26.99 -1.89 2.03
CA ALA A 85 28.04 -1.89 3.02
C ALA A 85 27.61 -2.75 4.20
N GLN A 86 28.54 -3.52 4.76
CA GLN A 86 28.25 -4.35 5.92
C GLN A 86 28.64 -3.59 7.19
N LYS A 87 27.70 -3.49 8.14
CA LYS A 87 27.96 -2.95 9.48
C LYS A 87 28.89 -3.90 10.24
N THR A 88 29.87 -3.37 10.95
CA THR A 88 30.77 -4.20 11.76
C THR A 88 29.96 -4.91 12.86
N LYS A 89 29.97 -6.26 12.89
CA LYS A 89 29.34 -7.04 13.96
C LYS A 89 30.11 -6.85 15.28
N LEU A 90 29.44 -6.36 16.31
CA LEU A 90 29.82 -6.68 17.69
C LEU A 90 29.39 -8.13 17.94
N TYR A 91 30.34 -9.03 18.15
CA TYR A 91 30.08 -10.44 18.40
C TYR A 91 29.39 -10.62 19.75
N VAL A 92 28.20 -11.22 19.76
CA VAL A 92 27.68 -12.01 20.87
C VAL A 92 27.46 -13.42 20.32
N MET A 93 28.16 -14.41 20.87
CA MET A 93 28.03 -15.81 20.45
C MET A 93 26.77 -16.43 21.03
N GLY A 94 25.94 -17.02 20.17
CA GLY A 94 24.83 -17.90 20.54
C GLY A 94 24.65 -18.96 19.46
N ASN A 95 24.71 -20.23 19.86
CA ASN A 95 24.64 -21.42 19.00
C ASN A 95 23.25 -21.60 18.37
N ASN A 96 23.21 -21.90 17.06
CA ASN A 96 22.02 -22.40 16.37
C ASN A 96 22.19 -23.88 16.02
N ASN A 97 21.20 -24.68 16.43
CA ASN A 97 20.88 -25.98 15.86
C ASN A 97 19.35 -26.05 15.75
N SER A 98 18.80 -26.17 14.55
CA SER A 98 17.51 -26.85 14.33
C SER A 98 17.29 -27.14 12.86
N ASN A 99 16.86 -28.37 12.62
CA ASN A 99 16.60 -29.02 11.35
C ASN A 99 15.42 -28.44 10.57
N ASP A 100 15.55 -28.57 9.25
CA ASP A 100 14.52 -28.45 8.23
C ASP A 100 13.32 -29.38 8.48
N ASN A 101 12.12 -28.85 8.22
CA ASN A 101 11.02 -29.56 7.57
C ASN A 101 10.02 -28.53 7.02
N LYS A 102 9.92 -28.42 5.68
CA LYS A 102 8.89 -27.64 4.99
C LYS A 102 7.67 -28.53 4.69
N PRO A 103 6.43 -28.08 4.93
CA PRO A 103 5.26 -28.78 4.44
C PRO A 103 5.02 -28.49 2.95
N GLU A 104 4.61 -29.50 2.22
CA GLU A 104 4.09 -29.42 0.85
C GLU A 104 2.66 -28.84 0.88
N ILE A 105 2.43 -27.71 0.21
CA ILE A 105 1.10 -27.08 0.12
C ILE A 105 0.44 -27.50 -1.20
N VAL A 106 -0.70 -28.18 -1.08
CA VAL A 106 -1.56 -28.57 -2.21
C VAL A 106 -2.29 -27.34 -2.73
N GLN A 107 -1.93 -26.89 -3.93
CA GLN A 107 -2.60 -25.82 -4.66
C GLN A 107 -3.97 -26.30 -5.16
N LYS A 108 -5.05 -25.91 -4.47
CA LYS A 108 -6.41 -25.97 -5.05
C LYS A 108 -6.57 -24.80 -6.02
N LYS A 109 -7.06 -25.09 -7.22
CA LYS A 109 -7.52 -24.07 -8.18
C LYS A 109 -8.77 -23.41 -7.60
N PHE A 110 -8.66 -22.14 -7.24
CA PHE A 110 -9.79 -21.28 -6.93
C PHE A 110 -10.30 -20.66 -8.24
N GLU A 111 -11.61 -20.72 -8.46
CA GLU A 111 -12.29 -19.92 -9.47
C GLU A 111 -12.22 -18.45 -9.03
N GLU A 112 -11.75 -17.58 -9.91
CA GLU A 112 -11.59 -16.13 -9.64
C GLU A 112 -12.97 -15.47 -9.57
N GLU A 113 -13.56 -15.41 -8.38
CA GLU A 113 -14.59 -14.42 -8.09
C GLU A 113 -13.90 -13.06 -7.93
N GLU A 114 -14.10 -12.16 -8.89
CA GLU A 114 -13.60 -10.78 -8.85
C GLU A 114 -14.18 -10.03 -7.64
N ARG A 115 -13.41 -9.88 -6.56
CA ARG A 115 -13.68 -8.86 -5.54
C ARG A 115 -13.31 -7.46 -6.03
N TYR A 116 -14.03 -6.48 -5.53
CA TYR A 116 -14.70 -5.50 -6.38
C TYR A 116 -13.85 -4.36 -6.96
N LEU A 117 -12.56 -4.20 -6.67
CA LEU A 117 -11.78 -3.05 -7.18
C LEU A 117 -10.26 -3.28 -7.39
N ALA A 118 -9.74 -4.51 -7.28
CA ALA A 118 -8.35 -4.70 -6.85
C ALA A 118 -7.38 -5.45 -7.80
N SER A 119 -7.61 -5.50 -9.11
CA SER A 119 -6.71 -6.24 -10.04
C SER A 119 -5.82 -5.38 -10.96
N ASP A 120 -5.90 -4.04 -10.89
CA ASP A 120 -5.17 -3.17 -11.82
C ASP A 120 -3.80 -2.68 -11.27
N VAL A 121 -2.85 -2.38 -12.17
CA VAL A 121 -1.51 -1.84 -11.86
C VAL A 121 -1.58 -0.59 -10.97
N ASP A 122 -2.66 0.18 -11.10
CA ASP A 122 -2.96 1.36 -10.29
C ASP A 122 -3.17 1.02 -8.80
N PHE A 123 -3.65 -0.19 -8.48
CA PHE A 123 -3.86 -0.66 -7.12
C PHE A 123 -2.53 -0.83 -6.37
N VAL A 124 -1.50 -1.33 -7.05
CA VAL A 124 -0.16 -1.49 -6.46
C VAL A 124 0.44 -0.11 -6.15
N GLY A 125 0.36 0.84 -7.09
CA GLY A 125 0.82 2.22 -6.88
C GLY A 125 0.07 2.93 -5.73
N LYS A 126 -1.24 2.68 -5.61
CA LYS A 126 -2.09 3.15 -4.51
C LYS A 126 -1.58 2.64 -3.16
N ASN A 127 -1.29 1.34 -3.04
CA ASN A 127 -0.78 0.74 -1.80
C ASN A 127 0.57 1.33 -1.38
N TYR A 128 1.48 1.53 -2.34
CA TYR A 128 2.74 2.21 -2.07
C TYR A 128 2.53 3.62 -1.52
N SER A 129 1.66 4.40 -2.16
CA SER A 129 1.41 5.79 -1.75
C SER A 129 0.76 5.87 -0.37
N TYR A 130 -0.24 5.03 -0.09
CA TYR A 130 -0.86 4.94 1.22
C TYR A 130 0.12 4.51 2.31
N HIS A 131 1.03 3.57 2.04
CA HIS A 131 2.09 3.18 2.98
C HIS A 131 2.95 4.37 3.39
N PHE A 132 3.46 5.15 2.43
CA PHE A 132 4.29 6.32 2.74
C PHE A 132 3.50 7.44 3.42
N ILE A 133 2.25 7.68 3.03
CA ILE A 133 1.36 8.63 3.70
C ILE A 133 1.20 8.22 5.18
N LYS A 134 0.85 6.97 5.45
CA LYS A 134 0.66 6.44 6.81
C LYS A 134 1.96 6.49 7.62
N SER A 135 3.06 6.00 7.07
CA SER A 135 4.37 5.99 7.72
C SER A 135 4.79 7.41 8.13
N HIS A 136 4.62 8.40 7.24
CA HIS A 136 4.93 9.80 7.55
C HIS A 136 3.90 10.43 8.49
N LEU A 137 2.62 10.10 8.39
CA LEU A 137 1.58 10.65 9.26
C LEU A 137 1.76 10.22 10.72
N PHE A 138 2.07 8.94 10.92
CA PHE A 138 2.26 8.36 12.25
C PHE A 138 3.70 8.42 12.75
N GLN A 139 4.66 8.76 11.89
CA GLN A 139 6.11 8.65 12.15
C GLN A 139 6.53 7.23 12.56
N SER A 140 5.72 6.23 12.19
CA SER A 140 5.91 4.81 12.49
C SER A 140 5.02 3.96 11.59
N ASN A 141 5.46 2.74 11.30
CA ASN A 141 4.68 1.77 10.51
C ASN A 141 3.64 1.01 11.35
N PHE A 142 3.65 1.15 12.68
CA PHE A 142 2.66 0.57 13.59
C PHE A 142 2.53 1.41 14.86
N SER A 143 1.41 1.29 15.58
CA SER A 143 1.17 1.97 16.88
C SER A 143 1.19 1.02 18.08
N ALA A 144 1.03 -0.30 17.85
CA ALA A 144 1.20 -1.33 18.87
C ALA A 144 2.64 -1.34 19.44
N PRO A 145 2.83 -1.51 20.76
CA PRO A 145 4.14 -1.49 21.40
C PRO A 145 4.92 -2.81 21.21
N ILE A 146 5.28 -3.12 19.96
CA ILE A 146 5.95 -4.36 19.55
C ILE A 146 7.44 -4.15 19.16
N GLU A 147 7.89 -2.92 18.96
CA GLU A 147 9.19 -2.61 18.35
C GLU A 147 10.37 -3.30 19.05
N ASP A 148 10.44 -3.25 20.38
CA ASP A 148 11.52 -3.90 21.15
C ASP A 148 11.61 -5.41 20.86
N ARG A 149 10.47 -6.08 20.69
CA ARG A 149 10.42 -7.52 20.34
C ARG A 149 10.86 -7.77 18.90
N LEU A 150 10.51 -6.86 17.98
CA LEU A 150 10.96 -6.94 16.58
C LEU A 150 12.48 -6.77 16.48
N ILE A 151 13.05 -5.83 17.24
CA ILE A 151 14.50 -5.57 17.34
C ILE A 151 15.22 -6.76 17.98
N GLN A 152 14.68 -7.31 19.06
CA GLN A 152 15.24 -8.48 19.73
C GLN A 152 15.27 -9.71 18.80
N GLY A 153 14.30 -9.81 17.89
CA GLY A 153 14.18 -10.89 16.92
C GLY A 153 13.36 -12.08 17.42
N GLY A 154 13.14 -13.05 16.53
CA GLY A 154 12.33 -14.24 16.80
C GLY A 154 10.82 -14.01 16.78
N CYS A 155 10.35 -12.79 16.49
CA CYS A 155 8.93 -12.51 16.32
C CYS A 155 8.41 -13.11 15.01
N LYS A 156 7.17 -13.59 15.05
CA LYS A 156 6.37 -13.90 13.86
C LYS A 156 5.32 -12.80 13.65
N VAL A 157 5.36 -12.17 12.49
CA VAL A 157 4.44 -11.08 12.11
C VAL A 157 3.60 -11.51 10.91
N LEU A 158 2.29 -11.29 10.96
CA LEU A 158 1.38 -11.50 9.84
C LEU A 158 0.75 -10.18 9.40
N ASP A 159 0.70 -9.92 8.10
CA ASP A 159 -0.16 -8.91 7.49
C ASP A 159 -1.28 -9.61 6.70
N VAL A 160 -2.52 -9.34 7.07
CA VAL A 160 -3.71 -9.98 6.49
C VAL A 160 -4.37 -9.03 5.49
N ALA A 161 -4.69 -9.57 4.31
CA ALA A 161 -5.02 -8.79 3.11
C ALA A 161 -3.87 -7.83 2.73
N CYS A 162 -2.65 -8.39 2.64
CA CYS A 162 -1.42 -7.60 2.51
C CYS A 162 -1.27 -6.86 1.17
N GLY A 163 -2.13 -7.10 0.19
CA GLY A 163 -2.07 -6.52 -1.15
C GLY A 163 -0.71 -6.74 -1.82
N SER A 164 -0.04 -5.64 -2.17
CA SER A 164 1.30 -5.67 -2.77
C SER A 164 2.41 -6.07 -1.80
N GLY A 165 2.11 -6.20 -0.50
CA GLY A 165 3.07 -6.53 0.54
C GLY A 165 4.00 -5.37 0.89
N THR A 166 3.69 -4.13 0.51
CA THR A 166 4.57 -2.97 0.69
C THR A 166 4.98 -2.77 2.15
N TRP A 167 4.02 -2.87 3.08
CA TRP A 167 4.27 -2.75 4.51
C TRP A 167 5.25 -3.83 5.00
N LEU A 168 5.03 -5.08 4.59
CA LEU A 168 5.90 -6.21 4.92
C LEU A 168 7.31 -6.07 4.35
N LEU A 169 7.46 -5.58 3.11
CA LEU A 169 8.77 -5.37 2.49
C LEU A 169 9.61 -4.34 3.25
N ASP A 170 8.97 -3.28 3.73
CA ASP A 170 9.61 -2.26 4.56
C ASP A 170 10.02 -2.85 5.92
N LEU A 171 9.08 -3.48 6.65
CA LEU A 171 9.38 -4.04 7.97
C LEU A 171 10.42 -5.16 7.93
N SER A 172 10.29 -6.11 7.01
CA SER A 172 11.19 -7.27 6.94
C SER A 172 12.64 -6.88 6.62
N THR A 173 12.84 -5.75 5.93
CA THR A 173 14.15 -5.17 5.67
C THR A 173 14.74 -4.51 6.93
N ASN A 174 13.90 -3.90 7.77
CA ASN A 174 14.36 -3.20 8.99
C ASN A 174 14.54 -4.16 10.19
N TYR A 175 13.84 -5.29 10.21
CA TYR A 175 13.84 -6.26 11.31
C TYR A 175 14.26 -7.67 10.84
N GLU A 176 15.50 -7.79 10.35
CA GLU A 176 16.02 -9.01 9.72
C GLU A 176 15.99 -10.29 10.60
N ASN A 177 15.95 -10.14 11.93
CA ASN A 177 15.91 -11.26 12.88
C ASN A 177 14.49 -11.75 13.21
N SER A 178 13.46 -11.12 12.67
CA SER A 178 12.05 -11.52 12.81
C SER A 178 11.53 -12.09 11.49
N HIS A 179 10.51 -12.93 11.57
CA HIS A 179 9.88 -13.56 10.41
C HIS A 179 8.54 -12.91 10.09
N PHE A 180 8.30 -12.68 8.81
CA PHE A 180 7.16 -11.96 8.28
C PHE A 180 6.39 -12.84 7.32
N SER A 181 5.07 -12.77 7.40
CA SER A 181 4.16 -13.46 6.49
C SER A 181 3.11 -12.48 5.97
N GLY A 182 2.80 -12.56 4.69
CA GLY A 182 1.68 -11.86 4.08
C GLY A 182 0.65 -12.83 3.54
N LEU A 183 -0.62 -12.53 3.76
CA LEU A 183 -1.72 -13.30 3.21
C LEU A 183 -2.64 -12.38 2.42
N ASP A 184 -2.93 -12.74 1.17
CA ASP A 184 -3.92 -12.03 0.36
C ASP A 184 -4.62 -13.00 -0.59
N PHE A 185 -5.89 -12.73 -0.93
CA PHE A 185 -6.63 -13.57 -1.87
C PHE A 185 -6.11 -13.40 -3.31
N GLN A 186 -5.47 -12.26 -3.60
CA GLN A 186 -4.77 -12.00 -4.86
C GLN A 186 -3.25 -12.03 -4.67
N ALA A 187 -2.56 -12.74 -5.56
CA ALA A 187 -1.11 -12.87 -5.53
C ALA A 187 -0.39 -11.69 -6.22
N ILE A 188 -0.74 -10.45 -5.87
CA ILE A 188 -0.18 -9.20 -6.45
C ILE A 188 1.11 -8.73 -5.77
N TYR A 189 1.55 -9.44 -4.72
CA TYR A 189 2.83 -9.26 -4.03
C TYR A 189 4.01 -9.90 -4.79
N PRO A 190 5.26 -9.46 -4.55
CA PRO A 190 6.42 -9.99 -5.26
C PRO A 190 6.70 -11.46 -4.93
N GLN A 191 6.82 -12.29 -5.97
CA GLN A 191 7.09 -13.73 -5.83
C GLN A 191 8.59 -14.05 -5.77
N GLU A 192 9.41 -13.35 -6.55
CA GLU A 192 10.81 -13.71 -6.77
C GLU A 192 11.80 -12.88 -5.93
N ILE A 193 11.57 -11.56 -5.86
CA ILE A 193 12.50 -10.63 -5.22
C ILE A 193 11.87 -10.13 -3.92
N LYS A 194 12.22 -10.78 -2.81
CA LYS A 194 11.79 -10.43 -1.45
C LYS A 194 12.87 -10.76 -0.41
N PRO A 195 12.86 -10.10 0.77
CA PRO A 195 13.73 -10.49 1.88
C PRO A 195 13.58 -11.97 2.26
N PRO A 196 14.65 -12.65 2.69
CA PRO A 196 14.62 -14.10 2.98
C PRO A 196 13.79 -14.45 4.22
N ASN A 197 13.46 -13.46 5.05
CA ASN A 197 12.64 -13.58 6.26
C ASN A 197 11.17 -13.20 6.02
N LEU A 198 10.74 -13.07 4.77
CA LEU A 198 9.37 -12.71 4.39
C LEU A 198 8.80 -13.77 3.45
N ASP A 199 7.63 -14.33 3.75
CA ASP A 199 6.88 -15.24 2.88
C ASP A 199 5.46 -14.73 2.60
N PHE A 200 4.88 -15.17 1.47
CA PHE A 200 3.53 -14.79 1.08
C PHE A 200 2.67 -16.00 0.76
N ILE A 201 1.38 -15.92 1.09
CA ILE A 201 0.40 -17.01 0.95
C ILE A 201 -0.84 -16.46 0.24
N LYS A 202 -1.27 -17.16 -0.83
CA LYS A 202 -2.53 -16.85 -1.50
C LYS A 202 -3.67 -17.57 -0.77
N ALA A 203 -4.52 -16.83 -0.08
CA ALA A 203 -5.71 -17.36 0.62
C ALA A 203 -6.73 -16.25 0.88
N ASP A 204 -8.01 -16.60 0.96
CA ASP A 204 -9.06 -15.67 1.39
C ASP A 204 -9.21 -15.71 2.91
N ILE A 205 -9.24 -14.55 3.56
CA ILE A 205 -9.49 -14.44 5.00
C ILE A 205 -10.87 -15.03 5.37
N LEU A 206 -11.83 -15.03 4.45
CA LEU A 206 -13.17 -15.57 4.69
C LEU A 206 -13.24 -17.09 4.73
N ASP A 207 -12.23 -17.79 4.23
CA ASP A 207 -12.13 -19.26 4.31
C ASP A 207 -11.57 -19.72 5.67
N GLY A 208 -11.18 -18.77 6.53
CA GLY A 208 -10.41 -19.03 7.75
C GLY A 208 -8.90 -18.98 7.47
N LEU A 209 -8.16 -18.39 8.40
CA LEU A 209 -6.72 -18.20 8.24
C LEU A 209 -5.99 -19.55 8.39
N PRO A 210 -5.13 -19.92 7.43
CA PRO A 210 -4.48 -21.25 7.36
C PRO A 210 -3.31 -21.39 8.34
N PHE A 211 -3.48 -20.89 9.56
CA PHE A 211 -2.49 -20.89 10.62
C PHE A 211 -3.08 -21.51 11.89
N PRO A 212 -2.25 -22.18 12.70
CA PRO A 212 -2.67 -22.66 14.00
C PRO A 212 -3.00 -21.49 14.94
N ASP A 213 -3.74 -21.79 16.00
CA ASP A 213 -4.00 -20.83 17.07
C ASP A 213 -2.68 -20.38 17.71
N ASN A 214 -2.61 -19.10 18.11
CA ASN A 214 -1.48 -18.55 18.85
C ASN A 214 -0.12 -18.68 18.11
N GLU A 215 -0.09 -18.46 16.81
CA GLU A 215 1.10 -18.56 15.97
C GLU A 215 1.90 -17.24 15.91
N PHE A 216 1.22 -16.09 15.89
CA PHE A 216 1.84 -14.79 15.60
C PHE A 216 1.99 -13.90 16.84
N ASP A 217 3.13 -13.23 16.91
CA ASP A 217 3.44 -12.23 17.94
C ASP A 217 2.78 -10.88 17.62
N PHE A 218 2.58 -10.59 16.33
CA PHE A 218 1.90 -9.39 15.84
C PHE A 218 1.10 -9.71 14.58
N VAL A 219 -0.18 -9.35 14.59
CA VAL A 219 -1.08 -9.46 13.44
C VAL A 219 -1.55 -8.07 13.05
N HIS A 220 -1.34 -7.72 11.79
CA HIS A 220 -1.70 -6.44 11.19
C HIS A 220 -2.76 -6.67 10.11
N GLN A 221 -3.69 -5.74 9.99
CA GLN A 221 -4.63 -5.64 8.87
C GLN A 221 -4.83 -4.16 8.53
N ASP A 222 -4.93 -3.86 7.24
CA ASP A 222 -5.03 -2.50 6.75
C ASP A 222 -6.02 -2.35 5.60
N THR A 223 -6.94 -1.39 5.72
CA THR A 223 -7.87 -0.94 4.67
C THR A 223 -8.72 -2.08 4.07
N LEU A 224 -9.52 -2.75 4.90
CA LEU A 224 -10.40 -3.86 4.48
C LEU A 224 -11.90 -3.50 4.55
N THR A 225 -12.25 -2.31 5.05
CA THR A 225 -13.62 -1.77 5.13
C THR A 225 -14.38 -1.76 3.80
N TYR A 226 -13.66 -1.67 2.67
CA TYR A 226 -14.28 -1.62 1.36
C TYR A 226 -14.49 -3.00 0.71
N ASP A 227 -13.95 -4.06 1.31
CA ASP A 227 -13.95 -5.42 0.73
C ASP A 227 -14.78 -6.42 1.55
N LEU A 228 -15.23 -6.04 2.74
CA LEU A 228 -15.99 -6.90 3.65
C LEU A 228 -17.42 -6.42 3.86
N GLN A 229 -18.35 -7.37 3.84
CA GLN A 229 -19.70 -7.16 4.29
C GLN A 229 -19.75 -7.00 5.81
N ARG A 230 -20.75 -6.26 6.31
CA ARG A 230 -20.85 -5.97 7.75
C ARG A 230 -20.86 -7.21 8.63
N ASN A 231 -21.56 -8.26 8.21
CA ASN A 231 -21.70 -9.52 8.93
C ASN A 231 -20.43 -10.41 8.91
N GLN A 232 -19.42 -10.07 8.11
CA GLN A 232 -18.17 -10.82 8.02
C GLN A 232 -17.14 -10.36 9.04
N TRP A 233 -17.27 -9.13 9.54
CA TRP A 233 -16.30 -8.52 10.45
C TRP A 233 -16.14 -9.28 11.78
N ASP A 234 -17.21 -9.79 12.38
CA ASP A 234 -17.10 -10.57 13.62
C ASP A 234 -16.24 -11.83 13.43
N PHE A 235 -16.43 -12.51 12.31
CA PHE A 235 -15.62 -13.68 11.95
C PHE A 235 -14.15 -13.29 11.72
N VAL A 236 -13.91 -12.26 10.92
CA VAL A 236 -12.57 -11.76 10.62
C VAL A 236 -11.83 -11.38 11.90
N LEU A 237 -12.44 -10.57 12.77
CA LEU A 237 -11.85 -10.18 14.05
C LEU A 237 -11.55 -11.39 14.93
N SER A 238 -12.45 -12.38 14.96
CA SER A 238 -12.24 -13.62 15.73
C SER A 238 -11.04 -14.42 15.21
N GLU A 239 -10.84 -14.47 13.88
CA GLU A 239 -9.70 -15.15 13.26
C GLU A 239 -8.38 -14.44 13.57
N LEU A 240 -8.31 -13.10 13.46
CA LEU A 240 -7.12 -12.33 13.83
C LEU A 240 -6.72 -12.60 15.29
N ILE A 241 -7.70 -12.66 16.20
CA ILE A 241 -7.47 -12.94 17.61
C ILE A 241 -7.04 -14.39 17.83
N ARG A 242 -7.67 -15.36 17.15
CA ARG A 242 -7.35 -16.80 17.27
C ARG A 242 -5.87 -17.07 16.99
N ILE A 243 -5.36 -16.56 15.88
CA ILE A 243 -3.97 -16.80 15.45
C ILE A 243 -2.94 -15.96 16.22
N THR A 244 -3.38 -14.91 16.92
CA THR A 244 -2.48 -14.08 17.74
C THR A 244 -2.14 -14.81 19.04
N LYS A 245 -0.86 -14.83 19.41
CA LYS A 245 -0.38 -15.40 20.70
C LYS A 245 -0.98 -14.66 21.89
N PRO A 246 -1.17 -15.32 23.05
CA PRO A 246 -1.37 -14.60 24.31
C PRO A 246 -0.17 -13.67 24.55
N GLY A 247 -0.43 -12.39 24.84
CA GLY A 247 0.58 -11.33 24.91
C GLY A 247 1.04 -10.79 23.55
N GLY A 248 0.54 -11.32 22.43
CA GLY A 248 0.72 -10.78 21.09
C GLY A 248 -0.24 -9.63 20.81
N PHE A 249 0.03 -8.87 19.76
CA PHE A 249 -0.74 -7.68 19.39
C PHE A 249 -1.55 -7.90 18.11
N ILE A 250 -2.72 -7.29 18.07
CA ILE A 250 -3.51 -7.09 16.85
C ILE A 250 -3.55 -5.58 16.57
N GLU A 251 -3.30 -5.18 15.34
CA GLU A 251 -3.49 -3.80 14.87
C GLU A 251 -4.31 -3.76 13.58
N ILE A 252 -5.32 -2.89 13.57
CA ILE A 252 -6.22 -2.66 12.44
C ILE A 252 -6.11 -1.18 12.04
N THR A 253 -5.80 -0.92 10.78
CA THR A 253 -5.71 0.42 10.21
C THR A 253 -6.85 0.65 9.22
N GLU A 254 -7.63 1.70 9.42
CA GLU A 254 -8.71 2.08 8.51
C GLU A 254 -8.72 3.60 8.27
N LEU A 255 -9.44 4.00 7.22
CA LEU A 255 -9.43 5.37 6.72
C LEU A 255 -10.83 5.83 6.31
N TYR A 256 -11.09 7.13 6.42
CA TYR A 256 -12.37 7.71 6.04
C TYR A 256 -12.31 9.21 5.77
N PHE A 257 -13.27 9.70 4.99
CA PHE A 257 -13.53 11.13 4.83
C PHE A 257 -14.53 11.62 5.86
N SER A 258 -14.31 12.82 6.40
CA SER A 258 -15.35 13.53 7.16
C SER A 258 -16.39 14.09 6.19
N TYR A 259 -17.64 13.66 6.33
CA TYR A 259 -18.74 14.12 5.48
C TYR A 259 -19.15 15.57 5.74
N SER A 260 -18.81 16.15 6.90
CA SER A 260 -19.15 17.54 7.23
C SER A 260 -18.35 18.57 6.44
N ASP A 261 -17.20 18.17 5.90
CA ASP A 261 -16.21 19.08 5.28
C ASP A 261 -16.08 18.84 3.76
N LEU A 262 -17.04 18.14 3.16
CA LEU A 262 -17.02 17.83 1.73
C LEU A 262 -17.67 18.93 0.90
N GLY A 263 -17.04 19.24 -0.23
CA GLY A 263 -17.69 19.98 -1.30
C GLY A 263 -18.73 19.16 -2.06
N PRO A 264 -19.59 19.81 -2.85
CA PRO A 264 -20.68 19.15 -3.55
C PRO A 264 -20.23 18.10 -4.57
N ILE A 265 -19.07 18.25 -5.21
CA ILE A 265 -18.55 17.28 -6.17
C ILE A 265 -18.04 16.06 -5.42
N LEU A 266 -17.12 16.24 -4.47
CA LEU A 266 -16.53 15.14 -3.70
C LEU A 266 -17.61 14.38 -2.91
N TYR A 267 -18.59 15.09 -2.34
CA TYR A 267 -19.75 14.48 -1.69
C TYR A 267 -20.51 13.55 -2.65
N LYS A 268 -20.81 13.99 -3.88
CA LYS A 268 -21.52 13.17 -4.87
C LYS A 268 -20.71 11.92 -5.23
N LEU A 269 -19.41 12.05 -5.44
CA LEU A 269 -18.51 10.95 -5.79
C LEU A 269 -18.47 9.90 -4.66
N LEU A 270 -18.22 10.34 -3.43
CA LEU A 270 -18.17 9.45 -2.26
C LEU A 270 -19.52 8.82 -1.95
N ASN A 271 -20.62 9.57 -2.11
CA ASN A 271 -21.96 9.03 -1.95
C ASN A 271 -22.30 7.99 -3.04
N GLY A 272 -21.90 8.21 -4.29
CA GLY A 272 -22.06 7.22 -5.36
C GLY A 272 -21.32 5.92 -5.05
N LEU A 273 -20.06 6.01 -4.59
CA LEU A 273 -19.31 4.85 -4.13
C LEU A 273 -19.99 4.15 -2.94
N ARG A 274 -20.43 4.91 -1.93
CA ARG A 274 -21.16 4.38 -0.77
C ARG A 274 -22.44 3.66 -1.19
N MET A 275 -23.21 4.22 -2.12
CA MET A 275 -24.44 3.60 -2.64
C MET A 275 -24.15 2.28 -3.36
N HIS A 276 -23.09 2.23 -4.18
CA HIS A 276 -22.65 1.01 -4.83
C HIS A 276 -22.30 -0.09 -3.82
N LEU A 277 -21.42 0.23 -2.87
CA LEU A 277 -20.94 -0.72 -1.85
C LEU A 277 -22.08 -1.24 -0.99
N LYS A 278 -23.04 -0.37 -0.64
CA LYS A 278 -24.22 -0.76 0.11
C LYS A 278 -25.09 -1.78 -0.62
N LYS A 279 -25.19 -1.73 -1.96
CA LYS A 279 -25.90 -2.76 -2.75
C LYS A 279 -25.23 -4.13 -2.67
N GLN A 280 -23.92 -4.16 -2.39
CA GLN A 280 -23.12 -5.37 -2.18
C GLN A 280 -23.06 -5.79 -0.69
N MET A 281 -23.86 -5.15 0.17
CA MET A 281 -23.86 -5.35 1.63
C MET A 281 -22.54 -4.96 2.32
N VAL A 282 -21.67 -4.23 1.65
CA VAL A 282 -20.48 -3.60 2.23
C VAL A 282 -20.93 -2.31 2.91
N ASP A 283 -20.71 -2.23 4.23
CA ASP A 283 -21.07 -1.10 5.06
C ASP A 283 -19.82 -0.31 5.44
N THR A 284 -19.61 0.82 4.77
CA THR A 284 -18.46 1.69 5.06
C THR A 284 -18.53 2.32 6.45
N ASP A 285 -19.70 2.37 7.09
CA ASP A 285 -19.83 2.94 8.44
C ASP A 285 -19.32 1.97 9.53
N VAL A 286 -18.99 0.72 9.19
CA VAL A 286 -18.42 -0.28 10.13
C VAL A 286 -17.17 0.21 10.84
N MET A 287 -16.41 1.11 10.22
CA MET A 287 -15.22 1.74 10.82
C MET A 287 -15.50 2.39 12.19
N TYR A 288 -16.71 2.93 12.41
CA TYR A 288 -17.11 3.50 13.71
C TYR A 288 -17.40 2.43 14.76
N ASP A 289 -17.69 1.21 14.32
CA ASP A 289 -18.04 0.07 15.16
C ASP A 289 -16.87 -0.90 15.39
N LEU A 290 -15.74 -0.76 14.69
CA LEU A 290 -14.59 -1.65 14.87
C LEU A 290 -14.05 -1.65 16.30
N GLU A 291 -13.97 -0.49 16.95
CA GLU A 291 -13.52 -0.39 18.35
C GLU A 291 -14.48 -1.13 19.32
N PRO A 292 -15.80 -0.89 19.33
CA PRO A 292 -16.71 -1.66 20.17
C PRO A 292 -16.77 -3.14 19.78
N MET A 293 -16.65 -3.49 18.49
CA MET A 293 -16.58 -4.89 18.04
C MET A 293 -15.36 -5.60 18.62
N LEU A 294 -14.16 -5.01 18.53
CA LEU A 294 -12.95 -5.52 19.17
C LEU A 294 -13.11 -5.68 20.69
N LYS A 295 -13.70 -4.69 21.37
CA LYS A 295 -13.95 -4.75 22.82
C LYS A 295 -14.90 -5.88 23.22
N SER A 296 -15.78 -6.31 22.31
CA SER A 296 -16.73 -7.40 22.57
C SER A 296 -16.12 -8.79 22.40
N GLN A 297 -14.94 -8.89 21.78
CA GLN A 297 -14.26 -10.15 21.54
C GLN A 297 -13.69 -10.77 22.83
N PRO A 298 -13.71 -12.10 22.98
CA PRO A 298 -13.08 -12.76 24.11
C PRO A 298 -11.57 -12.51 24.11
N HIS A 299 -10.97 -12.48 25.31
CA HIS A 299 -9.53 -12.23 25.52
C HIS A 299 -9.04 -10.84 25.12
N ILE A 300 -9.95 -9.90 24.84
CA ILE A 300 -9.64 -8.47 24.66
C ILE A 300 -10.13 -7.70 25.89
N THR A 301 -9.24 -6.92 26.50
CA THR A 301 -9.57 -6.12 27.71
C THR A 301 -9.44 -4.62 27.48
N GLN A 302 -8.55 -4.22 26.58
CA GLN A 302 -8.30 -2.83 26.23
C GLN A 302 -8.11 -2.71 24.72
N VAL A 303 -8.72 -1.69 24.13
CA VAL A 303 -8.47 -1.30 22.75
C VAL A 303 -7.97 0.13 22.79
N HIS A 304 -6.84 0.37 22.13
CA HIS A 304 -6.24 1.69 21.97
C HIS A 304 -6.58 2.20 20.58
N ARG A 305 -6.81 3.52 20.48
CA ARG A 305 -7.07 4.19 19.21
C ARG A 305 -6.07 5.31 19.03
N ASP A 306 -5.45 5.34 17.86
CA ASP A 306 -4.56 6.39 17.43
C ASP A 306 -5.05 6.97 16.10
N GLU A 307 -5.66 8.15 16.13
CA GLU A 307 -6.27 8.79 14.95
C GLU A 307 -5.48 10.04 14.54
N ARG A 308 -5.36 10.24 13.23
CA ARG A 308 -4.65 11.35 12.62
C ARG A 308 -5.48 11.94 11.49
N GLU A 309 -5.43 13.25 11.38
CA GLU A 309 -6.12 14.03 10.35
C GLU A 309 -5.12 14.46 9.26
N ILE A 310 -5.54 14.37 8.00
CA ILE A 310 -4.89 14.96 6.84
C ILE A 310 -5.91 15.87 6.15
N ILE A 311 -5.52 17.10 5.83
CA ILE A 311 -6.29 17.97 4.95
C ILE A 311 -5.93 17.58 3.51
N MET A 312 -6.89 17.12 2.71
CA MET A 312 -6.60 16.77 1.31
C MET A 312 -6.38 18.03 0.48
N GLY A 313 -5.40 17.97 -0.43
CA GLY A 313 -5.02 19.05 -1.32
C GLY A 313 -3.93 19.99 -0.78
N PRO A 314 -3.72 21.15 -1.43
CA PRO A 314 -2.55 22.00 -1.18
C PRO A 314 -2.45 22.54 0.25
N HIS A 315 -3.58 22.68 0.95
CA HIS A 315 -3.61 23.12 2.34
C HIS A 315 -3.07 22.08 3.34
N GLY A 316 -3.04 20.80 2.97
CA GLY A 316 -2.40 19.74 3.76
C GLY A 316 -0.92 19.54 3.47
N GLY A 317 -0.29 20.44 2.71
CA GLY A 317 1.12 20.33 2.32
C GLY A 317 1.40 19.06 1.50
N LYS A 318 2.57 18.46 1.68
CA LYS A 318 3.00 17.31 0.88
C LYS A 318 2.09 16.08 1.05
N LEU A 319 1.64 15.81 2.28
CA LEU A 319 0.71 14.70 2.53
C LEU A 319 -0.67 14.95 1.92
N GLY A 320 -1.18 16.17 2.02
CA GLY A 320 -2.45 16.54 1.41
C GLY A 320 -2.43 16.41 -0.11
N LEU A 321 -1.34 16.82 -0.77
CA LEU A 321 -1.15 16.66 -2.21
C LEU A 321 -1.01 15.19 -2.62
N ALA A 322 -0.24 14.39 -1.88
CA ALA A 322 -0.11 12.96 -2.15
C ALA A 322 -1.46 12.23 -2.00
N LEU A 323 -2.25 12.58 -0.97
CA LEU A 323 -3.59 12.04 -0.80
C LEU A 323 -4.53 12.43 -1.95
N GLN A 324 -4.46 13.68 -2.40
CA GLN A 324 -5.23 14.14 -3.56
C GLN A 324 -4.86 13.33 -4.82
N GLU A 325 -3.57 13.13 -5.09
CA GLU A 325 -3.10 12.35 -6.24
C GLU A 325 -3.60 10.89 -6.19
N VAL A 326 -3.51 10.25 -5.02
CA VAL A 326 -4.03 8.90 -4.81
C VAL A 326 -5.53 8.82 -5.11
N TYR A 327 -6.31 9.81 -4.65
CA TYR A 327 -7.73 9.87 -4.90
C TYR A 327 -8.05 10.14 -6.39
N GLU A 328 -7.32 11.06 -7.03
CA GLU A 328 -7.48 11.38 -8.45
C GLU A 328 -7.20 10.15 -9.33
N ILE A 329 -6.14 9.38 -9.05
CA ILE A 329 -5.84 8.11 -9.71
C ILE A 329 -7.00 7.14 -9.55
N PHE A 330 -7.43 6.89 -8.31
CA PHE A 330 -8.55 5.98 -8.03
C PHE A 330 -9.81 6.37 -8.80
N SER A 331 -10.21 7.65 -8.70
CA SER A 331 -11.42 8.18 -9.33
C SER A 331 -11.39 8.15 -10.87
N SER A 332 -10.19 8.09 -11.46
CA SER A 332 -9.96 8.09 -12.91
C SER A 332 -9.83 6.68 -13.52
N THR A 333 -9.86 5.62 -12.72
CA THR A 333 -9.86 4.24 -13.23
C THR A 333 -11.14 3.96 -14.00
N GLU A 334 -11.06 3.20 -15.11
CA GLU A 334 -12.24 2.90 -15.94
C GLU A 334 -13.34 2.18 -15.15
N LYS A 335 -12.96 1.31 -14.21
CA LYS A 335 -13.90 0.63 -13.30
C LYS A 335 -14.63 1.62 -12.38
N THR A 336 -13.91 2.56 -11.78
CA THR A 336 -14.51 3.57 -10.90
C THR A 336 -15.39 4.54 -11.68
N ILE A 337 -14.95 4.97 -12.87
CA ILE A 337 -15.77 5.78 -13.79
C ILE A 337 -17.08 5.07 -14.08
N GLU A 338 -17.03 3.79 -14.47
CA GLU A 338 -18.22 3.01 -14.81
C GLU A 338 -19.20 2.88 -13.64
N ILE A 339 -18.67 2.49 -12.47
CA ILE A 339 -19.48 2.29 -11.27
C ILE A 339 -20.12 3.60 -10.82
N ILE A 340 -19.30 4.63 -10.58
CA ILE A 340 -19.80 5.85 -9.93
C ILE A 340 -20.65 6.69 -10.88
N SER A 341 -20.31 6.76 -12.18
CA SER A 341 -21.17 7.47 -13.15
C SER A 341 -22.57 6.83 -13.25
N SER A 342 -22.64 5.50 -13.22
CA SER A 342 -23.90 4.74 -13.21
C SER A 342 -24.72 5.02 -11.94
N GLU A 343 -24.10 4.95 -10.76
CA GLU A 343 -24.79 5.25 -9.49
C GLU A 343 -25.27 6.70 -9.38
N MET A 344 -24.56 7.63 -10.01
CA MET A 344 -24.91 9.04 -10.05
C MET A 344 -25.91 9.40 -11.15
N GLU A 345 -26.27 8.44 -12.02
CA GLU A 345 -27.12 8.65 -13.19
C GLU A 345 -26.60 9.74 -14.15
N VAL A 346 -25.28 9.81 -14.34
CA VAL A 346 -24.61 10.75 -15.26
C VAL A 346 -23.85 9.99 -16.36
N SER A 347 -23.52 10.66 -17.46
CA SER A 347 -22.65 10.03 -18.49
C SER A 347 -21.21 9.87 -17.99
N LYS A 348 -20.47 8.92 -18.56
CA LYS A 348 -19.02 8.75 -18.28
C LYS A 348 -18.26 10.04 -18.62
N GLU A 349 -18.65 10.76 -19.67
CA GLU A 349 -18.08 12.05 -20.05
C GLU A 349 -18.36 13.14 -19.01
N GLU A 350 -19.58 13.21 -18.48
CA GLU A 350 -19.94 14.16 -17.43
C GLU A 350 -19.16 13.86 -16.13
N TYR A 351 -19.06 12.59 -15.75
CA TYR A 351 -18.23 12.15 -14.63
C TYR A 351 -16.76 12.55 -14.81
N LYS A 352 -16.17 12.28 -15.99
CA LYS A 352 -14.78 12.68 -16.32
C LYS A 352 -14.58 14.20 -16.21
N GLN A 353 -15.57 15.00 -16.60
CA GLN A 353 -15.53 16.46 -16.42
C GLN A 353 -15.63 16.89 -14.95
N MET A 354 -16.34 16.13 -14.10
CA MET A 354 -16.44 16.38 -12.67
C MET A 354 -15.11 16.14 -11.96
N ILE A 355 -14.50 14.96 -12.16
CA ILE A 355 -13.26 14.57 -11.46
C ILE A 355 -12.00 15.33 -11.94
N GLY A 356 -12.08 16.01 -13.09
CA GLY A 356 -10.98 16.85 -13.59
C GLY A 356 -10.85 18.16 -12.81
N LYS A 357 -10.60 19.26 -13.54
CA LYS A 357 -10.31 20.58 -12.94
C LYS A 357 -11.36 21.08 -11.94
N LYS A 358 -12.62 20.63 -12.03
CA LYS A 358 -13.68 21.04 -11.10
C LYS A 358 -13.43 20.46 -9.71
N LEU A 359 -13.16 19.15 -9.60
CA LEU A 359 -12.84 18.52 -8.32
C LEU A 359 -11.53 19.05 -7.74
N THR A 360 -10.47 19.16 -8.55
CA THR A 360 -9.18 19.72 -8.09
C THR A 360 -9.35 21.13 -7.52
N LYS A 361 -10.18 21.97 -8.16
CA LYS A 361 -10.50 23.31 -7.65
C LYS A 361 -11.28 23.24 -6.34
N GLU A 362 -12.30 22.40 -6.26
CA GLU A 362 -13.10 22.22 -5.03
C GLU A 362 -12.24 21.75 -3.85
N ILE A 363 -11.37 20.76 -4.07
CA ILE A 363 -10.43 20.27 -3.05
C ILE A 363 -9.50 21.39 -2.58
N SER A 364 -8.97 22.19 -3.51
CA SER A 364 -8.09 23.33 -3.19
C SER A 364 -8.81 24.41 -2.38
N GLU A 365 -10.08 24.69 -2.66
CA GLU A 365 -10.84 25.73 -1.97
C GLU A 365 -11.36 25.30 -0.60
N ILE A 366 -11.73 24.02 -0.45
CA ILE A 366 -12.39 23.51 0.77
C ILE A 366 -11.40 22.86 1.73
N GLY A 367 -10.41 22.12 1.21
CA GLY A 367 -9.49 21.33 2.03
C GLY A 367 -10.22 20.24 2.84
N PRO A 368 -10.87 19.26 2.18
CA PRO A 368 -11.67 18.25 2.87
C PRO A 368 -10.79 17.40 3.79
N LYS A 369 -11.32 17.07 4.97
CA LYS A 369 -10.60 16.31 5.98
C LYS A 369 -10.70 14.82 5.75
N PHE A 370 -9.56 14.16 5.87
CA PHE A 370 -9.38 12.72 5.76
C PHE A 370 -8.73 12.20 7.03
N TYR A 371 -9.26 11.11 7.56
CA TYR A 371 -8.81 10.52 8.79
C TYR A 371 -8.24 9.15 8.51
N ILE A 372 -7.12 8.85 9.17
CA ILE A 372 -6.59 7.49 9.28
C ILE A 372 -6.50 7.18 10.76
N PHE A 373 -7.01 6.03 11.17
CA PHE A 373 -6.89 5.58 12.53
C PHE A 373 -6.32 4.16 12.60
N ARG A 374 -5.58 3.92 13.68
CA ARG A 374 -5.11 2.60 14.09
C ARG A 374 -5.82 2.20 15.37
N LEU A 375 -6.45 1.04 15.35
CA LEU A 375 -6.90 0.35 16.55
C LEU A 375 -5.89 -0.74 16.88
N TRP A 376 -5.41 -0.79 18.11
CA TRP A 376 -4.59 -1.92 18.53
C TRP A 376 -4.98 -2.44 19.90
N THR A 377 -4.74 -3.73 20.09
CA THR A 377 -5.03 -4.45 21.33
C THR A 377 -3.98 -5.54 21.57
N GLN A 378 -3.78 -5.89 22.83
CA GLN A 378 -3.01 -7.06 23.22
C GLN A 378 -3.94 -8.20 23.63
N LYS A 379 -3.75 -9.39 23.06
CA LYS A 379 -4.48 -10.58 23.49
C LYS A 379 -4.05 -10.95 24.91
N VAL A 380 -5.00 -11.16 25.81
CA VAL A 380 -4.72 -11.47 27.22
C VAL A 380 -3.91 -12.77 27.37
N ILE A 381 -2.94 -12.74 28.29
CA ILE A 381 -2.19 -13.92 28.75
C ILE A 381 -3.07 -14.63 29.78
N ASN A 382 -3.64 -15.79 29.42
CA ASN A 382 -4.40 -16.62 30.37
C ASN A 382 -3.48 -17.40 31.31
#